data_AF-A0A956R3L7-F1
#
_entry.id   AF-A0A956R3L7-F1
#
_cell.length_a   1.000
_cell.length_b   1.000
_cell.length_c   1.000
_cell.angle_alpha   90.00
_cell.angle_beta   90.00
_cell.angle_gamma   90.00
#
_symmetry.space_group_name_H-M   'P 1'
#
loop_
_entity.id
_entity.type
_entity.pdbx_description
1 polymer ?
#
loop_
_entity_poly.entity_id
_entity_poly.type
_entity_poly.pdbx_seq_one_letter_code
_entity_poly.pdbx_strand_id
1 'polypeptide(L)'
;MTPDEIDRLFVRIDTALKRNHPQLHKKLRRGAGLAKLLKLKKVAGVDLPPAFLAFFAWHDGAASEVSLLDGLIWQSAEGCAQLKSMMDGILDDGHYASWTEHEWWSTGWIPFADDQSGYRSLVLDMHGSFGGQPGQVLVAGAKDPYRAILAPSFAAWLETFTEIVEGDFFEVDDPEDPLRLSFSARAEKQFARRRGYPRVCEPRPVEFIEAGADSSDGDPRATWPAEVPTSARWLIAGDKHWLIDVDGKQVSSWSGKNLAKLTRKDSKAKNPDEAKQELDKQLRKKLSAGFAYGLARDASPARGEPVCVLDVGDGCNAEFIDLSPDGRTLAVGTMFRDAYGARISLIDVASGARRELHRFEPRDRSQTFVHRVAFDGDGARVFVQLNTALWQLPIAGGEPELLVDS
;
A
#
# COMPACT_ATOMS: atom_id res chain seq x y z
N MET A 1 -0.92 -30.03 15.67
CA MET A 1 0.49 -30.44 15.62
C MET A 1 0.94 -30.77 17.03
N THR A 2 1.47 -31.96 17.23
CA THR A 2 2.01 -32.49 18.49
C THR A 2 3.42 -31.95 18.74
N PRO A 3 3.94 -31.99 19.99
CA PRO A 3 5.32 -31.62 20.28
C PRO A 3 6.35 -32.37 19.42
N ASP A 4 6.19 -33.68 19.25
CA ASP A 4 7.09 -34.51 18.43
C ASP A 4 7.12 -34.09 16.96
N GLU A 5 5.97 -33.66 16.41
CA GLU A 5 5.91 -33.15 15.03
C GLU A 5 6.65 -31.81 14.92
N ILE A 6 6.51 -30.92 15.91
CA ILE A 6 7.20 -29.63 15.95
C ILE A 6 8.73 -29.84 16.04
N ASP A 7 9.19 -30.72 16.93
CA ASP A 7 10.61 -31.02 17.09
C ASP A 7 11.24 -31.58 15.80
N ARG A 8 10.49 -32.43 15.06
CA ARG A 8 10.93 -32.92 13.75
C ARG A 8 11.09 -31.79 12.72
N LEU A 9 10.22 -30.78 12.72
CA LEU A 9 10.38 -29.61 11.86
C LEU A 9 11.64 -28.83 12.21
N PHE A 10 11.91 -28.59 13.50
CA PHE A 10 13.12 -27.87 13.91
C PHE A 10 14.41 -28.61 13.56
N VAL A 11 14.46 -29.94 13.72
CA VAL A 11 15.62 -30.74 13.28
C VAL A 11 15.86 -30.60 11.78
N ARG A 12 14.80 -30.59 10.97
CA ARG A 12 14.88 -30.39 9.51
C ARG A 12 15.41 -29.00 9.16
N ILE A 13 14.83 -27.95 9.75
CA ILE A 13 15.26 -26.56 9.55
C ILE A 13 16.73 -26.40 9.97
N ASP A 14 17.10 -26.85 11.16
CA ASP A 14 18.47 -26.73 11.71
C ASP A 14 19.49 -27.45 10.81
N THR A 15 19.18 -28.66 10.35
CA THR A 15 20.03 -29.43 9.44
C THR A 15 20.22 -28.70 8.10
N ALA A 16 19.14 -28.19 7.53
CA ALA A 16 19.18 -27.48 6.25
C ALA A 16 19.93 -26.14 6.35
N LEU A 17 19.72 -25.35 7.41
CA LEU A 17 20.45 -24.10 7.65
C LEU A 17 21.94 -24.35 7.89
N LYS A 18 22.32 -25.36 8.67
CA LYS A 18 23.74 -25.72 8.87
C LYS A 18 24.43 -26.08 7.56
N ARG A 19 23.71 -26.75 6.65
CA ARG A 19 24.23 -27.18 5.35
C ARG A 19 24.32 -26.03 4.35
N ASN A 20 23.24 -25.27 4.19
CA ASN A 20 23.09 -24.30 3.10
C ASN A 20 23.55 -22.89 3.52
N HIS A 21 23.32 -22.51 4.78
CA HIS A 21 23.55 -21.15 5.31
C HIS A 21 24.34 -21.15 6.64
N PRO A 22 25.54 -21.75 6.70
CA PRO A 22 26.27 -21.97 7.95
C PRO A 22 26.67 -20.67 8.68
N GLN A 23 26.84 -19.56 7.95
CA GLN A 23 27.16 -18.27 8.56
C GLN A 23 25.94 -17.67 9.27
N LEU A 24 24.78 -17.73 8.62
CA LEU A 24 23.50 -17.33 9.18
C LEU A 24 23.14 -18.19 10.39
N HIS A 25 23.29 -19.51 10.28
CA HIS A 25 22.99 -20.44 11.38
C HIS A 25 23.73 -20.09 12.68
N LYS A 26 25.02 -19.73 12.58
CA LYS A 26 25.84 -19.32 13.73
C LYS A 26 25.35 -18.04 14.42
N LYS A 27 24.52 -17.25 13.75
CA LYS A 27 23.97 -15.98 14.21
C LYS A 27 22.55 -16.11 14.78
N LEU A 28 21.96 -17.30 14.73
CA LEU A 28 20.72 -17.61 15.45
C LEU A 28 20.98 -17.57 16.95
N ARG A 29 20.12 -16.88 17.70
CA ARG A 29 20.27 -16.79 19.16
C ARG A 29 19.87 -18.11 19.80
N ARG A 30 20.48 -18.43 20.93
CA ARG A 30 20.04 -19.59 21.73
C ARG A 30 18.56 -19.44 22.09
N GLY A 31 17.83 -20.55 22.12
CA GLY A 31 16.43 -20.63 22.52
C GLY A 31 16.07 -19.81 23.77
N ALA A 32 14.88 -19.22 23.74
CA ALA A 32 14.33 -18.39 24.78
C ALA A 32 14.03 -19.21 26.05
N GLY A 33 14.48 -18.72 27.20
CA GLY A 33 14.13 -19.31 28.49
C GLY A 33 12.67 -19.03 28.88
N LEU A 34 12.16 -19.84 29.82
CA LEU A 34 10.78 -19.77 30.31
C LEU A 34 10.34 -18.34 30.69
N ALA A 35 11.20 -17.58 31.38
CA ALA A 35 10.87 -16.22 31.81
C ALA A 35 10.53 -15.28 30.63
N LYS A 36 11.27 -15.37 29.51
CA LYS A 36 11.01 -14.56 28.31
C LYS A 36 9.71 -14.98 27.63
N LEU A 37 9.47 -16.29 27.53
CA LEU A 37 8.23 -16.83 26.95
C LEU A 37 7.00 -16.45 27.78
N LEU A 38 7.10 -16.46 29.10
CA LEU A 38 6.04 -16.01 29.99
C LEU A 38 5.77 -14.51 29.85
N LYS A 39 6.81 -13.68 29.67
CA LYS A 39 6.64 -12.24 29.38
C LYS A 39 5.91 -12.02 28.06
N LEU A 40 6.29 -12.74 27.00
CA LEU A 40 5.61 -12.68 25.70
C LEU A 40 4.14 -13.09 25.80
N LYS A 41 3.83 -14.20 26.47
CA LYS A 41 2.45 -14.63 26.74
C LYS A 41 1.65 -13.57 27.50
N LYS A 42 2.26 -12.98 28.54
CA LYS A 42 1.60 -11.94 29.35
C LYS A 42 1.22 -10.73 28.49
N VAL A 43 2.14 -10.25 27.65
CA VAL A 43 1.86 -9.11 26.76
C VAL A 43 0.87 -9.48 25.66
N ALA A 44 0.89 -10.73 25.16
CA ALA A 44 -0.09 -11.18 24.19
C ALA A 44 -1.53 -11.16 24.72
N GLY A 45 -1.74 -11.32 26.04
CA GLY A 45 -3.07 -11.29 26.66
C GLY A 45 -3.96 -12.49 26.32
N VAL A 46 -3.47 -13.43 25.51
CA VAL A 46 -4.17 -14.64 25.04
C VAL A 46 -3.22 -15.84 25.03
N ASP A 47 -3.79 -17.04 24.97
CA ASP A 47 -3.00 -18.27 24.84
C ASP A 47 -2.36 -18.35 23.46
N LEU A 48 -1.02 -18.27 23.44
CA LEU A 48 -0.24 -18.38 22.21
C LEU A 48 -0.17 -19.85 21.73
N PRO A 49 -0.20 -20.09 20.41
CA PRO A 49 -0.09 -21.44 19.85
C PRO A 49 1.18 -22.17 20.33
N PRO A 50 1.10 -23.46 20.69
CA PRO A 50 2.28 -24.21 21.16
C PRO A 50 3.46 -24.16 20.19
N ALA A 51 3.20 -24.27 18.87
CA ALA A 51 4.24 -24.19 17.85
C ALA A 51 4.96 -22.82 17.82
N PHE A 52 4.25 -21.72 18.13
CA PHE A 52 4.83 -20.38 18.19
C PHE A 52 5.79 -20.23 19.37
N LEU A 53 5.41 -20.75 20.53
CA LEU A 53 6.26 -20.75 21.71
C LEU A 53 7.48 -21.66 21.52
N ALA A 54 7.26 -22.82 20.91
CA ALA A 54 8.33 -23.77 20.60
C ALA A 54 9.34 -23.16 19.61
N PHE A 55 8.89 -22.34 18.66
CA PHE A 55 9.76 -21.62 17.73
C PHE A 55 10.76 -20.71 18.44
N PHE A 56 10.30 -19.94 19.44
CA PHE A 56 11.19 -19.13 20.28
C PHE A 56 12.02 -19.97 21.26
N ALA A 57 11.49 -21.08 21.76
CA ALA A 57 12.23 -22.00 22.63
C ALA A 57 13.37 -22.70 21.87
N TRP A 58 13.25 -22.86 20.55
CA TRP A 58 14.31 -23.36 19.67
C TRP A 58 15.37 -22.28 19.40
N HIS A 59 14.98 -21.12 18.89
CA HIS A 59 15.85 -19.95 18.74
C HIS A 59 15.15 -18.65 19.15
N ASP A 60 15.80 -17.83 19.98
CA ASP A 60 15.28 -16.54 20.45
C ASP A 60 15.51 -15.41 19.43
N GLY A 61 15.11 -15.67 18.18
CA GLY A 61 15.40 -14.81 17.04
C GLY A 61 16.83 -14.95 16.51
N ALA A 62 17.24 -13.98 15.69
CA ALA A 62 18.57 -13.91 15.09
C ALA A 62 19.23 -12.55 15.37
N ALA A 63 20.56 -12.47 15.22
CA ALA A 63 21.28 -11.20 15.25
C ALA A 63 20.66 -10.19 14.25
N SER A 64 20.75 -8.88 14.53
CA SER A 64 20.05 -7.84 13.76
C SER A 64 20.50 -7.72 12.30
N GLU A 65 21.70 -8.21 11.99
CA GLU A 65 22.22 -8.29 10.62
C GLU A 65 21.65 -9.48 9.82
N VAL A 66 20.88 -10.37 10.45
CA VAL A 66 20.30 -11.55 9.80
C VAL A 66 18.83 -11.29 9.46
N SER A 67 18.48 -11.46 8.19
CA SER A 67 17.08 -11.65 7.76
C SER A 67 16.91 -13.01 7.10
N LEU A 68 16.05 -13.83 7.68
CA LEU A 68 15.71 -15.18 7.17
C LEU A 68 14.22 -15.28 6.83
N LEU A 69 13.42 -14.32 7.29
CA LEU A 69 11.97 -14.35 7.23
C LEU A 69 11.49 -13.35 6.18
N ASP A 70 11.91 -13.59 4.94
CA ASP A 70 11.56 -12.75 3.78
C ASP A 70 12.09 -11.31 3.86
N GLY A 71 13.41 -11.16 4.04
CA GLY A 71 14.04 -9.85 4.23
C GLY A 71 13.78 -9.23 5.61
N LEU A 72 12.92 -9.86 6.44
CA LEU A 72 12.62 -9.40 7.79
C LEU A 72 13.53 -10.05 8.84
N ILE A 73 13.79 -9.25 9.87
CA ILE A 73 14.66 -9.56 10.98
C ILE A 73 13.87 -10.32 12.02
N TRP A 74 14.33 -11.52 12.34
CA TRP A 74 13.67 -12.37 13.32
C TRP A 74 13.92 -11.84 14.74
N GLN A 75 12.86 -11.28 15.31
CA GLN A 75 12.86 -10.68 16.64
C GLN A 75 13.10 -11.73 17.73
N SER A 76 13.62 -11.29 18.87
CA SER A 76 13.62 -12.13 20.10
C SER A 76 12.23 -12.11 20.74
N ALA A 77 11.91 -13.07 21.60
CA ALA A 77 10.64 -13.09 22.34
C ALA A 77 10.44 -11.80 23.17
N GLU A 78 11.52 -11.23 23.68
CA GLU A 78 11.46 -9.94 24.37
C GLU A 78 11.25 -8.77 23.40
N GLY A 79 11.91 -8.78 22.24
CA GLY A 79 11.68 -7.78 21.19
C GLY A 79 10.24 -7.79 20.69
N CYS A 80 9.65 -8.98 20.50
CA CYS A 80 8.24 -9.15 20.15
C CYS A 80 7.32 -8.52 21.20
N ALA A 81 7.60 -8.76 22.48
CA ALA A 81 6.83 -8.19 23.59
C ALA A 81 6.97 -6.66 23.65
N GLN A 82 8.18 -6.12 23.46
CA GLN A 82 8.42 -4.68 23.43
C GLN A 82 7.72 -4.00 22.26
N LEU A 83 7.86 -4.55 21.05
CA LEU A 83 7.22 -4.02 19.85
C LEU A 83 5.70 -4.06 19.98
N LYS A 84 5.15 -5.15 20.48
CA LYS A 84 3.72 -5.24 20.76
C LYS A 84 3.25 -4.16 21.76
N SER A 85 3.90 -4.05 22.92
CA SER A 85 3.52 -3.05 23.93
C SER A 85 3.62 -1.63 23.40
N MET A 86 4.64 -1.34 22.58
CA MET A 86 4.78 -0.04 21.93
C MET A 86 3.64 0.22 20.95
N MET A 87 3.32 -0.73 20.06
CA MET A 87 2.26 -0.57 19.07
C MET A 87 0.87 -0.46 19.72
N ASP A 88 0.61 -1.25 20.75
CA ASP A 88 -0.61 -1.15 21.55
C ASP A 88 -0.69 0.21 22.26
N GLY A 89 0.41 0.71 22.82
CA GLY A 89 0.47 2.04 23.44
C GLY A 89 0.19 3.19 22.47
N ILE A 90 0.72 3.12 21.24
CA ILE A 90 0.43 4.11 20.19
C ILE A 90 -1.07 4.13 19.85
N LEU A 91 -1.72 2.94 19.86
CA LEU A 91 -3.16 2.84 19.66
C LEU A 91 -3.94 3.47 20.83
N ASP A 92 -3.54 3.17 22.07
CA ASP A 92 -4.15 3.71 23.29
C ASP A 92 -4.02 5.24 23.38
N ASP A 93 -2.91 5.80 22.88
CA ASP A 93 -2.66 7.24 22.79
C ASP A 93 -3.50 7.93 21.69
N GLY A 94 -4.32 7.17 20.93
CA GLY A 94 -5.26 7.71 19.95
C GLY A 94 -4.63 8.12 18.62
N HIS A 95 -3.35 7.82 18.37
CA HIS A 95 -2.66 8.17 17.13
C HIS A 95 -3.33 7.58 15.87
N TYR A 96 -4.10 6.51 16.03
CA TYR A 96 -4.84 5.85 14.96
C TYR A 96 -6.36 5.94 15.12
N ALA A 97 -6.88 6.91 15.87
CA ALA A 97 -8.33 7.06 16.09
C ALA A 97 -9.13 7.27 14.80
N SER A 98 -8.51 7.71 13.71
CA SER A 98 -9.13 7.85 12.39
C SER A 98 -9.11 6.58 11.54
N TRP A 99 -8.47 5.51 12.01
CA TRP A 99 -8.32 4.24 11.28
C TRP A 99 -9.29 3.21 11.83
N THR A 100 -9.77 2.32 10.97
CA THR A 100 -10.60 1.20 11.41
C THR A 100 -9.75 0.20 12.18
N GLU A 101 -10.32 -0.46 13.18
CA GLU A 101 -9.65 -1.56 13.87
C GLU A 101 -9.17 -2.62 12.85
N HIS A 102 -7.93 -3.10 13.02
CA HIS A 102 -7.21 -4.00 12.10
C HIS A 102 -6.73 -3.37 10.79
N GLU A 103 -7.01 -2.09 10.51
CA GLU A 103 -6.51 -1.45 9.28
C GLU A 103 -5.00 -1.22 9.36
N TRP A 104 -4.55 -0.58 10.45
CA TRP A 104 -3.13 -0.33 10.73
C TRP A 104 -2.52 -1.37 11.68
N TRP A 105 -3.16 -1.51 12.84
CA TRP A 105 -2.72 -2.38 13.92
C TRP A 105 -3.94 -3.03 14.58
N SER A 106 -3.69 -4.15 15.25
CA SER A 106 -4.66 -4.87 16.05
C SER A 106 -4.00 -5.28 17.35
N THR A 107 -4.67 -5.07 18.47
CA THR A 107 -4.20 -5.56 19.77
C THR A 107 -4.12 -7.09 19.83
N GLY A 108 -4.76 -7.80 18.89
CA GLY A 108 -4.62 -9.24 18.71
C GLY A 108 -3.39 -9.68 17.91
N TRP A 109 -2.59 -8.75 17.37
CA TRP A 109 -1.42 -9.09 16.56
C TRP A 109 -0.15 -9.14 17.41
N ILE A 110 0.63 -10.20 17.19
CA ILE A 110 1.92 -10.45 17.85
C ILE A 110 3.01 -10.43 16.78
N PRO A 111 3.81 -9.36 16.66
CA PRO A 111 4.85 -9.29 15.65
C PRO A 111 6.01 -10.22 16.05
N PHE A 112 6.57 -10.94 15.08
CA PHE A 112 7.71 -11.84 15.31
C PHE A 112 8.87 -11.66 14.34
N ALA A 113 8.67 -10.86 13.28
CA ALA A 113 9.73 -10.33 12.44
C ALA A 113 9.35 -8.96 11.91
N ASP A 114 10.31 -8.07 11.72
CA ASP A 114 10.09 -6.74 11.14
C ASP A 114 11.29 -6.30 10.28
N ASP A 115 11.16 -5.15 9.63
CA ASP A 115 12.23 -4.50 8.87
C ASP A 115 12.96 -3.42 9.67
N GLN A 116 12.79 -3.39 11.01
CA GLN A 116 13.20 -2.32 11.95
C GLN A 116 12.62 -0.93 11.68
N SER A 117 11.95 -0.72 10.55
CA SER A 117 11.35 0.57 10.21
C SER A 117 9.96 0.71 10.83
N GLY A 118 9.37 -0.41 11.27
CA GLY A 118 8.00 -0.50 11.74
C GLY A 118 6.98 -0.49 10.61
N TYR A 119 7.43 -0.40 9.35
CA TYR A 119 6.54 -0.34 8.19
C TYR A 119 6.17 -1.73 7.67
N ARG A 120 6.94 -2.77 7.96
CA ARG A 120 6.59 -4.14 7.56
C ARG A 120 6.89 -5.13 8.68
N SER A 121 5.95 -6.01 8.98
CA SER A 121 6.13 -7.05 9.97
C SER A 121 5.41 -8.35 9.58
N LEU A 122 6.00 -9.48 9.96
CA LEU A 122 5.26 -10.73 10.09
C LEU A 122 4.62 -10.76 11.46
N VAL A 123 3.31 -10.99 11.48
CA VAL A 123 2.55 -11.04 12.73
C VAL A 123 1.75 -12.33 12.82
N LEU A 124 1.68 -12.85 14.04
CA LEU A 124 0.71 -13.86 14.44
C LEU A 124 -0.58 -13.14 14.85
N ASP A 125 -1.66 -13.41 14.14
CA ASP A 125 -2.95 -12.79 14.36
C ASP A 125 -3.85 -13.68 15.21
N MET A 126 -4.12 -13.26 16.43
CA MET A 126 -4.93 -13.99 17.41
C MET A 126 -6.42 -13.64 17.36
N HIS A 127 -6.85 -12.67 16.54
CA HIS A 127 -8.26 -12.33 16.36
C HIS A 127 -8.88 -13.01 15.13
N GLY A 128 -8.07 -13.35 14.13
CA GLY A 128 -8.59 -13.80 12.84
C GLY A 128 -9.10 -12.63 12.01
N SER A 129 -8.33 -11.54 11.99
CA SER A 129 -8.56 -10.35 11.19
C SER A 129 -8.79 -10.70 9.71
N PHE A 130 -9.48 -9.80 9.02
CA PHE A 130 -9.75 -9.88 7.57
C PHE A 130 -10.53 -11.13 7.12
N GLY A 131 -11.43 -11.62 7.98
CA GLY A 131 -12.23 -12.83 7.69
C GLY A 131 -11.40 -14.11 7.69
N GLY A 132 -10.25 -14.08 8.36
CA GLY A 132 -9.39 -15.22 8.62
C GLY A 132 -9.78 -15.96 9.89
N GLN A 133 -8.81 -16.57 10.57
CA GLN A 133 -9.03 -17.29 11.82
C GLN A 133 -7.92 -17.03 12.85
N PRO A 134 -8.23 -17.07 14.15
CA PRO A 134 -7.23 -16.94 15.21
C PRO A 134 -6.04 -17.89 15.04
N GLY A 135 -4.84 -17.36 15.26
CA GLY A 135 -3.56 -18.08 15.14
C GLY A 135 -2.95 -18.08 13.74
N GLN A 136 -3.56 -17.39 12.77
CA GLN A 136 -3.03 -17.24 11.41
C GLN A 136 -1.78 -16.35 11.34
N VAL A 137 -1.02 -16.45 10.24
CA VAL A 137 0.17 -15.61 10.00
C VAL A 137 -0.11 -14.68 8.84
N LEU A 138 0.15 -13.38 9.02
CA LEU A 138 -0.03 -12.36 7.99
C LEU A 138 1.18 -11.42 7.89
N VAL A 139 1.32 -10.77 6.74
CA VAL A 139 2.22 -9.64 6.55
C VAL A 139 1.44 -8.36 6.84
N ALA A 140 1.86 -7.62 7.86
CA ALA A 140 1.32 -6.32 8.22
C ALA A 140 2.25 -5.25 7.64
N GLY A 141 1.71 -4.41 6.75
CA GLY A 141 2.40 -3.29 6.14
C GLY A 141 1.76 -1.97 6.55
N ALA A 142 2.51 -1.09 7.19
CA ALA A 142 2.11 0.30 7.37
C ALA A 142 1.68 0.92 6.03
N LYS A 143 0.51 1.55 6.01
CA LYS A 143 -0.09 2.23 4.84
C LYS A 143 -0.41 1.31 3.66
N ASP A 144 -0.19 0.02 3.76
CA ASP A 144 -0.69 -0.94 2.78
C ASP A 144 -2.14 -1.27 3.17
N PRO A 145 -3.17 -1.02 2.37
CA PRO A 145 -4.52 -1.46 2.69
C PRO A 145 -4.73 -2.95 2.40
N TYR A 146 -3.81 -3.57 1.66
CA TYR A 146 -3.83 -4.99 1.38
C TYR A 146 -3.06 -5.74 2.45
N ARG A 147 -3.63 -6.88 2.85
CA ARG A 147 -3.02 -7.76 3.84
C ARG A 147 -3.01 -9.16 3.28
N ALA A 148 -1.82 -9.72 3.15
CA ALA A 148 -1.65 -11.10 2.77
C ALA A 148 -1.66 -11.97 4.03
N ILE A 149 -2.70 -12.78 4.18
CA ILE A 149 -2.67 -13.90 5.13
C ILE A 149 -1.85 -15.00 4.47
N LEU A 150 -0.66 -15.27 4.98
CA LEU A 150 0.29 -16.23 4.39
C LEU A 150 -0.07 -17.67 4.73
N ALA A 151 -0.61 -17.90 5.93
CA ALA A 151 -0.94 -19.23 6.40
C ALA A 151 -2.14 -19.24 7.36
N PRO A 152 -2.96 -20.30 7.35
CA PRO A 152 -4.13 -20.43 8.24
C PRO A 152 -3.78 -20.56 9.71
N SER A 153 -2.55 -20.95 10.03
CA SER A 153 -2.07 -21.09 11.40
C SER A 153 -0.55 -20.96 11.43
N PHE A 154 0.01 -20.66 12.60
CA PHE A 154 1.46 -20.70 12.77
C PHE A 154 2.07 -22.06 12.46
N ALA A 155 1.36 -23.16 12.78
CA ALA A 155 1.81 -24.51 12.46
C ALA A 155 1.93 -24.73 10.94
N ALA A 156 0.92 -24.29 10.17
CA ALA A 156 0.96 -24.35 8.71
C ALA A 156 2.04 -23.44 8.11
N TRP A 157 2.29 -22.28 8.73
CA TRP A 157 3.39 -21.41 8.34
C TRP A 157 4.75 -22.09 8.59
N LEU A 158 4.94 -22.72 9.75
CA LEU A 158 6.19 -23.40 10.12
C LEU A 158 6.48 -24.60 9.21
N GLU A 159 5.47 -25.37 8.81
CA GLU A 159 5.63 -26.44 7.82
C GLU A 159 6.11 -25.89 6.47
N THR A 160 5.45 -24.85 5.96
CA THR A 160 5.85 -24.20 4.70
C THR A 160 7.25 -23.60 4.80
N PHE A 161 7.58 -22.95 5.92
CA PHE A 161 8.91 -22.42 6.17
C PHE A 161 9.97 -23.53 6.21
N THR A 162 9.65 -24.68 6.79
CA THR A 162 10.53 -25.86 6.76
C THR A 162 10.83 -26.31 5.33
N GLU A 163 9.81 -26.40 4.48
CA GLU A 163 9.96 -26.77 3.07
C GLU A 163 10.80 -25.74 2.29
N ILE A 164 10.63 -24.45 2.58
CA ILE A 164 11.42 -23.36 1.99
C ILE A 164 12.90 -23.49 2.37
N VAL A 165 13.19 -23.72 3.65
CA VAL A 165 14.56 -23.85 4.14
C VAL A 165 15.25 -25.10 3.58
N GLU A 166 14.56 -26.25 3.57
CA GLU A 166 15.10 -27.49 3.02
C GLU A 166 15.38 -27.41 1.51
N GLY A 167 14.49 -26.74 0.77
CA GLY A 167 14.60 -26.52 -0.66
C GLY A 167 15.57 -25.41 -1.06
N ASP A 168 16.10 -24.66 -0.09
CA ASP A 168 16.93 -23.47 -0.31
C ASP A 168 16.25 -22.44 -1.23
N PHE A 169 14.96 -22.18 -0.98
CA PHE A 169 14.16 -21.28 -1.81
C PHE A 169 14.33 -19.81 -1.42
N PHE A 170 15.57 -19.40 -1.19
CA PHE A 170 15.95 -18.03 -0.85
C PHE A 170 16.61 -17.31 -2.02
N GLU A 171 16.53 -15.99 -1.99
CA GLU A 171 17.34 -15.09 -2.79
C GLU A 171 18.20 -14.24 -1.84
N VAL A 172 19.41 -13.89 -2.28
CA VAL A 172 20.30 -13.01 -1.53
C VAL A 172 19.98 -11.58 -1.95
N ASP A 173 19.54 -10.75 -1.01
CA ASP A 173 19.08 -9.38 -1.29
C ASP A 173 20.22 -8.48 -1.77
N ASP A 174 21.39 -8.64 -1.15
CA ASP A 174 22.62 -7.93 -1.49
C ASP A 174 23.77 -8.95 -1.57
N PRO A 175 24.43 -9.12 -2.73
CA PRO A 175 25.58 -10.02 -2.85
C PRO A 175 26.72 -9.72 -1.88
N GLU A 176 26.83 -8.48 -1.37
CA GLU A 176 27.79 -8.08 -0.35
C GLU A 176 27.34 -8.42 1.08
N ASP A 177 26.05 -8.71 1.29
CA ASP A 177 25.45 -9.10 2.57
C ASP A 177 24.69 -10.44 2.45
N PRO A 178 25.40 -11.58 2.45
CA PRO A 178 24.80 -12.91 2.29
C PRO A 178 23.96 -13.35 3.50
N LEU A 179 23.85 -12.53 4.55
CA LEU A 179 23.02 -12.79 5.72
C LEU A 179 21.58 -12.27 5.54
N ARG A 180 21.32 -11.56 4.45
CA ARG A 180 20.01 -11.04 4.09
C ARG A 180 19.34 -11.86 3.01
N LEU A 181 18.41 -12.70 3.45
CA LEU A 181 17.68 -13.61 2.60
C LEU A 181 16.20 -13.20 2.49
N SER A 182 15.73 -13.09 1.25
CA SER A 182 14.32 -12.98 0.91
C SER A 182 13.77 -14.29 0.35
N PHE A 183 12.46 -14.43 0.36
CA PHE A 183 11.81 -15.59 -0.25
C PHE A 183 11.84 -15.46 -1.78
N SER A 184 12.36 -16.48 -2.45
CA SER A 184 12.30 -16.55 -3.90
C SER A 184 10.87 -16.77 -4.42
N ALA A 185 10.66 -16.62 -5.73
CA ALA A 185 9.41 -17.01 -6.39
C ALA A 185 9.05 -18.50 -6.18
N ARG A 186 10.01 -19.37 -5.81
CA ARG A 186 9.73 -20.77 -5.45
C ARG A 186 9.15 -20.89 -4.04
N ALA A 187 9.56 -20.03 -3.11
CA ALA A 187 9.03 -19.98 -1.77
C ALA A 187 7.58 -19.46 -1.77
N GLU A 188 7.28 -18.41 -2.54
CA GLU A 188 5.91 -17.93 -2.75
C GLU A 188 4.98 -19.04 -3.25
N LYS A 189 5.47 -19.87 -4.18
CA LYS A 189 4.72 -21.04 -4.67
C LYS A 189 4.45 -22.09 -3.59
N GLN A 190 5.27 -22.21 -2.55
CA GLN A 190 4.96 -23.12 -1.44
C GLN A 190 3.81 -22.60 -0.59
N PHE A 191 3.78 -21.30 -0.29
CA PHE A 191 2.62 -20.68 0.36
C PHE A 191 1.37 -20.83 -0.49
N ALA A 192 1.45 -20.58 -1.80
CA ALA A 192 0.31 -20.68 -2.72
C ALA A 192 -0.26 -22.10 -2.91
N ARG A 193 0.48 -23.14 -2.54
CA ARG A 193 -0.02 -24.53 -2.56
C ARG A 193 -0.93 -24.83 -1.37
N ARG A 194 -0.88 -24.03 -0.30
CA ARG A 194 -1.72 -24.23 0.87
C ARG A 194 -3.15 -23.84 0.48
N ARG A 195 -4.08 -24.79 0.55
CA ARG A 195 -5.47 -24.59 0.10
C ARG A 195 -6.08 -23.36 0.79
N GLY A 196 -6.46 -22.36 -0.02
CA GLY A 196 -7.06 -21.11 0.45
C GLY A 196 -6.06 -20.03 0.86
N TYR A 197 -4.76 -20.24 0.65
CA TYR A 197 -3.68 -19.32 1.03
C TYR A 197 -2.59 -19.22 -0.07
N PRO A 198 -1.86 -18.10 -0.17
CA PRO A 198 -2.09 -16.87 0.57
C PRO A 198 -3.44 -16.24 0.18
N ARG A 199 -4.10 -15.59 1.14
CA ARG A 199 -5.32 -14.84 0.90
C ARG A 199 -4.99 -13.36 0.98
N VAL A 200 -5.12 -12.67 -0.14
CA VAL A 200 -5.07 -11.21 -0.16
C VAL A 200 -6.45 -10.72 0.25
N CYS A 201 -6.51 -10.02 1.37
CA CYS A 201 -7.74 -9.38 1.80
C CYS A 201 -7.76 -7.97 1.21
N GLU A 202 -8.68 -7.76 0.27
CA GLU A 202 -9.03 -6.42 -0.19
C GLU A 202 -9.73 -5.67 0.96
N PRO A 203 -9.48 -4.36 1.12
CA PRO A 203 -10.20 -3.56 2.08
C PRO A 203 -11.72 -3.69 1.84
N ARG A 204 -12.52 -3.71 2.93
CA ARG A 204 -13.98 -3.68 2.80
C ARG A 204 -14.37 -2.44 1.99
N PRO A 205 -15.21 -2.57 0.95
CA PRO A 205 -15.74 -1.40 0.27
C PRO A 205 -16.50 -0.56 1.27
N VAL A 206 -16.20 0.74 1.31
CA VAL A 206 -17.10 1.70 1.91
C VAL A 206 -18.34 1.76 1.00
N GLU A 207 -19.53 1.55 1.56
CA GLU A 207 -20.76 1.73 0.79
C GLU A 207 -20.91 3.23 0.46
N PHE A 208 -20.77 3.57 -0.82
CA PHE A 208 -21.01 4.91 -1.31
C PHE A 208 -22.52 5.13 -1.44
N ILE A 209 -23.04 6.21 -0.84
CA ILE A 209 -24.39 6.70 -1.08
C ILE A 209 -24.38 7.39 -2.44
N GLU A 210 -25.15 6.91 -3.40
CA GLU A 210 -25.28 7.55 -4.71
C GLU A 210 -25.89 8.95 -4.55
N ALA A 211 -25.08 9.99 -4.74
CA ALA A 211 -25.58 11.35 -4.90
C ALA A 211 -26.23 11.47 -6.28
N GLY A 212 -27.52 11.79 -6.32
CA GLY A 212 -28.28 11.96 -7.56
C GLY A 212 -27.65 13.00 -8.47
N ALA A 213 -27.19 12.57 -9.65
CA ALA A 213 -26.57 13.45 -10.62
C ALA A 213 -27.63 14.18 -11.45
N ASP A 214 -27.83 15.47 -11.21
CA ASP A 214 -28.41 16.38 -12.20
C ASP A 214 -27.34 16.67 -13.28
N SER A 215 -27.66 16.40 -14.54
CA SER A 215 -26.81 16.65 -15.72
C SER A 215 -27.54 17.54 -16.72
N SER A 216 -27.36 18.86 -16.64
CA SER A 216 -27.87 19.81 -17.64
C SER A 216 -26.80 20.43 -18.54
N ASP A 217 -25.52 20.11 -18.35
CA ASP A 217 -24.46 20.55 -19.28
C ASP A 217 -24.16 19.47 -20.32
N GLY A 218 -24.26 19.87 -21.59
CA GLY A 218 -24.12 19.01 -22.75
C GLY A 218 -22.82 18.21 -22.71
N ASP A 219 -22.95 16.90 -22.86
CA ASP A 219 -21.88 15.95 -22.67
C ASP A 219 -20.78 16.07 -23.75
N PRO A 220 -19.56 16.54 -23.42
CA PRO A 220 -18.45 16.57 -24.39
C PRO A 220 -18.06 15.17 -24.91
N ARG A 221 -18.53 14.09 -24.27
CA ARG A 221 -18.26 12.67 -24.59
C ARG A 221 -19.00 12.17 -25.85
N ALA A 222 -19.94 12.93 -26.42
CA ALA A 222 -20.75 12.50 -27.58
C ALA A 222 -20.03 12.50 -28.96
N THR A 223 -18.71 12.77 -29.04
CA THR A 223 -18.01 13.05 -30.31
C THR A 223 -16.69 12.29 -30.52
N TRP A 224 -16.56 11.06 -30.00
CA TRP A 224 -15.36 10.24 -30.28
C TRP A 224 -15.30 9.83 -31.77
N PRO A 225 -14.10 9.79 -32.39
CA PRO A 225 -13.94 9.23 -33.72
C PRO A 225 -14.32 7.75 -33.73
N ALA A 226 -14.97 7.28 -34.80
CA ALA A 226 -15.48 5.91 -34.89
C ALA A 226 -14.37 4.83 -34.81
N GLU A 227 -13.13 5.21 -35.12
CA GLU A 227 -11.95 4.35 -35.07
C GLU A 227 -11.35 4.16 -33.68
N VAL A 228 -11.82 4.88 -32.66
CA VAL A 228 -11.34 4.71 -31.29
C VAL A 228 -12.12 3.59 -30.60
N PRO A 229 -11.45 2.52 -30.13
CA PRO A 229 -12.10 1.43 -29.40
C PRO A 229 -12.79 1.91 -28.13
N THR A 230 -13.87 1.26 -27.72
CA THR A 230 -14.54 1.55 -26.46
C THR A 230 -13.69 1.21 -25.23
N SER A 231 -12.68 0.35 -25.39
CA SER A 231 -11.68 0.04 -24.35
C SER A 231 -10.60 1.12 -24.19
N ALA A 232 -10.54 2.09 -25.11
CA ALA A 232 -9.50 3.10 -25.05
C ALA A 232 -9.63 3.96 -23.79
N ARG A 233 -8.49 4.11 -23.11
CA ARG A 233 -8.35 4.97 -21.92
C ARG A 233 -8.26 6.41 -22.37
N TRP A 234 -9.10 7.27 -21.81
CA TRP A 234 -9.12 8.70 -22.13
C TRP A 234 -8.34 9.50 -21.10
N LEU A 235 -7.50 10.41 -21.58
CA LEU A 235 -6.70 11.31 -20.79
C LEU A 235 -6.87 12.74 -21.31
N ILE A 236 -6.96 13.71 -20.40
CA ILE A 236 -7.21 15.12 -20.75
C ILE A 236 -6.21 16.02 -20.02
N ALA A 237 -5.72 17.04 -20.71
CA ALA A 237 -4.93 18.14 -20.14
C ALA A 237 -5.31 19.47 -20.82
N GLY A 238 -6.17 20.26 -20.15
CA GLY A 238 -6.73 21.48 -20.75
C GLY A 238 -7.57 21.15 -21.99
N ASP A 239 -7.22 21.73 -23.15
CA ASP A 239 -7.89 21.45 -24.43
C ASP A 239 -7.32 20.24 -25.18
N LYS A 240 -6.34 19.52 -24.60
CA LYS A 240 -5.69 18.38 -25.26
C LYS A 240 -6.33 17.09 -24.80
N HIS A 241 -6.74 16.29 -25.77
CA HIS A 241 -7.20 14.93 -25.57
C HIS A 241 -6.13 13.94 -25.99
N TRP A 242 -6.02 12.88 -25.22
CA TRP A 242 -5.18 11.74 -25.54
C TRP A 242 -5.94 10.46 -25.21
N LEU A 243 -6.04 9.54 -26.16
CA LEU A 243 -6.60 8.21 -25.92
C LEU A 243 -5.52 7.17 -26.16
N ILE A 244 -5.55 6.08 -25.42
CA ILE A 244 -4.64 4.96 -25.61
C ILE A 244 -5.34 3.63 -25.37
N ASP A 245 -5.04 2.67 -26.22
CA ASP A 245 -5.60 1.32 -26.13
C ASP A 245 -4.51 0.28 -26.44
N VAL A 246 -4.73 -0.95 -25.99
CA VAL A 246 -3.87 -2.10 -26.27
C VAL A 246 -4.69 -3.26 -26.78
N ASP A 247 -4.33 -3.77 -27.96
CA ASP A 247 -4.92 -4.97 -28.56
C ASP A 247 -3.82 -5.97 -28.92
N GLY A 248 -3.74 -7.06 -28.14
CA GLY A 248 -2.71 -8.07 -28.27
C GLY A 248 -1.29 -7.49 -28.15
N LYS A 249 -0.61 -7.33 -29.29
CA LYS A 249 0.77 -6.80 -29.38
C LYS A 249 0.84 -5.35 -29.86
N GLN A 250 -0.29 -4.70 -30.08
CA GLN A 250 -0.36 -3.35 -30.62
C GLN A 250 -0.85 -2.38 -29.56
N VAL A 251 -0.12 -1.28 -29.39
CA VAL A 251 -0.54 -0.14 -28.59
C VAL A 251 -0.88 0.99 -29.56
N SER A 252 -2.13 1.44 -29.52
CA SER A 252 -2.65 2.51 -30.37
C SER A 252 -2.91 3.72 -29.50
N SER A 253 -2.49 4.91 -29.95
CA SER A 253 -2.78 6.16 -29.25
C SER A 253 -3.37 7.18 -30.21
N TRP A 254 -4.24 8.04 -29.70
CA TRP A 254 -4.89 9.12 -30.44
C TRP A 254 -4.64 10.42 -29.69
N SER A 255 -4.32 11.50 -30.40
CA SER A 255 -4.03 12.78 -29.74
C SER A 255 -4.48 13.97 -30.56
N GLY A 256 -4.95 15.02 -29.90
CA GLY A 256 -5.37 16.25 -30.57
C GLY A 256 -6.14 17.18 -29.65
N LYS A 257 -6.42 18.39 -30.15
CA LYS A 257 -7.25 19.38 -29.45
C LYS A 257 -8.74 19.25 -29.74
N ASN A 258 -9.08 18.66 -30.88
CA ASN A 258 -10.45 18.41 -31.28
C ASN A 258 -10.69 16.91 -31.19
N LEU A 259 -11.61 16.50 -30.31
CA LEU A 259 -11.92 15.11 -30.06
C LEU A 259 -12.39 14.38 -31.33
N ALA A 260 -13.03 15.07 -32.27
CA ALA A 260 -13.46 14.49 -33.55
C ALA A 260 -12.34 14.39 -34.61
N LYS A 261 -11.14 14.94 -34.34
CA LYS A 261 -10.02 15.00 -35.30
C LYS A 261 -8.70 14.62 -34.64
N LEU A 262 -8.68 13.48 -33.96
CA LEU A 262 -7.46 12.99 -33.31
C LEU A 262 -6.51 12.33 -34.32
N THR A 263 -5.21 12.54 -34.12
CA THR A 263 -4.17 11.86 -34.89
C THR A 263 -3.82 10.53 -34.21
N ARG A 264 -3.97 9.43 -34.95
CA ARG A 264 -3.61 8.08 -34.49
C ARG A 264 -2.11 7.83 -34.66
N LYS A 265 -1.51 7.16 -33.68
CA LYS A 265 -0.16 6.60 -33.73
C LYS A 265 -0.17 5.20 -33.14
N ASP A 266 0.36 4.25 -33.90
CA ASP A 266 0.49 2.86 -33.49
C ASP A 266 1.95 2.53 -33.13
N SER A 267 2.10 1.61 -32.18
CA SER A 267 3.37 0.97 -31.84
C SER A 267 3.16 -0.53 -31.66
N LYS A 268 4.11 -1.34 -32.14
CA LYS A 268 4.04 -2.80 -32.10
C LYS A 268 5.10 -3.33 -31.13
N ALA A 269 4.67 -4.16 -30.19
CA ALA A 269 5.52 -4.89 -29.26
C ALA A 269 5.80 -6.32 -29.75
N LYS A 270 6.80 -7.00 -29.18
CA LYS A 270 7.14 -8.37 -29.57
C LYS A 270 6.13 -9.37 -29.02
N ASN A 271 5.55 -9.08 -27.86
CA ASN A 271 4.54 -9.90 -27.18
C ASN A 271 3.53 -9.03 -26.40
N PRO A 272 2.42 -9.61 -25.91
CA PRO A 272 1.39 -8.85 -25.19
C PRO A 272 1.86 -8.22 -23.88
N ASP A 273 2.79 -8.83 -23.16
CA ASP A 273 3.30 -8.28 -21.90
C ASP A 273 4.13 -7.02 -22.13
N GLU A 274 4.97 -7.01 -23.17
CA GLU A 274 5.71 -5.83 -23.60
C GLU A 274 4.77 -4.73 -24.12
N ALA A 275 3.63 -5.08 -24.73
CA ALA A 275 2.60 -4.12 -25.11
C ALA A 275 1.96 -3.45 -23.88
N LYS A 276 1.68 -4.23 -22.82
CA LYS A 276 1.19 -3.69 -21.53
C LYS A 276 2.22 -2.78 -20.87
N GLN A 277 3.50 -3.18 -20.86
CA GLN A 277 4.58 -2.34 -20.33
C GLN A 277 4.71 -1.02 -21.10
N GLU A 278 4.58 -1.04 -22.43
CA GLU A 278 4.61 0.17 -23.25
C GLU A 278 3.36 1.05 -23.03
N LEU A 279 2.17 0.46 -22.87
CA LEU A 279 0.95 1.16 -22.44
C LEU A 279 1.19 1.90 -21.12
N ASP A 280 1.66 1.20 -20.08
CA ASP A 280 1.91 1.76 -18.76
C ASP A 280 2.95 2.87 -18.79
N LYS A 281 4.02 2.69 -19.57
CA LYS A 281 5.06 3.70 -19.78
C LYS A 281 4.50 4.96 -20.45
N GLN A 282 3.66 4.81 -21.48
CA GLN A 282 3.03 5.96 -22.14
C GLN A 282 2.02 6.66 -21.23
N LEU A 283 1.24 5.91 -20.46
CA LEU A 283 0.33 6.45 -19.44
C LEU A 283 1.09 7.29 -18.42
N ARG A 284 2.11 6.73 -17.76
CA ARG A 284 2.95 7.46 -16.80
C ARG A 284 3.52 8.74 -17.39
N LYS A 285 4.07 8.65 -18.62
CA LYS A 285 4.60 9.82 -19.32
C LYS A 285 3.56 10.92 -19.52
N LYS A 286 2.30 10.56 -19.79
CA LYS A 286 1.20 11.52 -19.99
C LYS A 286 0.70 12.08 -18.68
N LEU A 287 0.53 11.23 -17.66
CA LEU A 287 0.18 11.66 -16.32
C LEU A 287 1.18 12.71 -15.81
N SER A 288 2.48 12.45 -15.90
CA SER A 288 3.54 13.42 -15.55
C SER A 288 3.59 14.66 -16.44
N ALA A 289 2.95 14.65 -17.60
CA ALA A 289 2.77 15.82 -18.44
C ALA A 289 1.49 16.62 -18.07
N GLY A 290 0.86 16.30 -16.95
CA GLY A 290 -0.34 16.97 -16.43
C GLY A 290 -1.65 16.45 -17.02
N PHE A 291 -1.64 15.28 -17.67
CA PHE A 291 -2.89 14.63 -18.06
C PHE A 291 -3.50 13.91 -16.86
N ALA A 292 -4.82 13.85 -16.81
CA ALA A 292 -5.57 13.03 -15.88
C ALA A 292 -6.47 12.06 -16.64
N TYR A 293 -6.71 10.89 -16.04
CA TYR A 293 -7.59 9.85 -16.56
C TYR A 293 -9.04 10.30 -16.47
N GLY A 294 -9.78 10.18 -17.57
CA GLY A 294 -11.22 10.30 -17.64
C GLY A 294 -11.85 8.96 -17.97
N LEU A 295 -13.05 8.71 -17.45
CA LEU A 295 -13.82 7.49 -17.74
C LEU A 295 -14.13 7.35 -19.23
N ALA A 296 -14.18 6.12 -19.73
CA ALA A 296 -14.55 5.82 -21.11
C ALA A 296 -16.06 6.06 -21.37
N ARG A 297 -16.38 6.35 -22.65
CA ARG A 297 -17.66 6.79 -23.25
C ARG A 297 -18.96 6.26 -22.62
N ASP A 298 -18.99 5.01 -22.15
CA ASP A 298 -20.19 4.35 -21.61
C ASP A 298 -19.85 3.35 -20.49
N ALA A 299 -18.63 3.42 -19.94
CA ALA A 299 -18.21 2.49 -18.89
C ALA A 299 -18.66 3.06 -17.55
N SER A 300 -19.67 2.44 -16.94
CA SER A 300 -19.65 2.36 -15.48
C SER A 300 -18.37 1.61 -15.15
N PRO A 301 -17.38 2.26 -14.50
CA PRO A 301 -16.13 1.60 -14.17
C PRO A 301 -16.47 0.31 -13.45
N ALA A 302 -15.84 -0.79 -13.86
CA ALA A 302 -16.03 -2.03 -13.14
C ALA A 302 -15.61 -1.80 -11.67
N ARG A 303 -16.22 -2.52 -10.73
CA ARG A 303 -15.80 -2.43 -9.33
C ARG A 303 -14.29 -2.72 -9.25
N GLY A 304 -13.53 -1.78 -8.68
CA GLY A 304 -12.07 -1.83 -8.58
C GLY A 304 -11.31 -1.14 -9.73
N GLU A 305 -12.00 -0.66 -10.76
CA GLU A 305 -11.39 0.13 -11.83
C GLU A 305 -11.22 1.60 -11.38
N PRO A 306 -10.06 2.22 -11.65
CA PRO A 306 -9.84 3.60 -11.26
C PRO A 306 -10.73 4.56 -12.06
N VAL A 307 -11.45 5.41 -11.35
CA VAL A 307 -12.29 6.49 -11.92
C VAL A 307 -11.47 7.69 -12.36
N CYS A 308 -10.36 7.94 -11.68
CA CYS A 308 -9.45 9.04 -11.94
C CYS A 308 -8.03 8.58 -11.54
N VAL A 309 -7.07 8.85 -12.41
CA VAL A 309 -5.64 8.61 -12.19
C VAL A 309 -4.93 9.86 -12.67
N LEU A 310 -4.08 10.43 -11.84
CA LEU A 310 -3.39 11.67 -12.11
C LEU A 310 -2.00 11.62 -11.49
N ASP A 311 -1.06 12.33 -12.10
CA ASP A 311 0.18 12.71 -11.41
C ASP A 311 -0.09 14.02 -10.69
N VAL A 312 0.08 14.05 -9.37
CA VAL A 312 -0.15 15.25 -8.56
C VAL A 312 0.82 16.37 -8.91
N GLY A 313 1.98 16.07 -9.51
CA GLY A 313 3.01 17.03 -9.89
C GLY A 313 3.93 17.46 -8.73
N ASP A 314 4.73 18.49 -8.98
CA ASP A 314 5.71 19.12 -8.06
C ASP A 314 6.83 18.22 -7.51
N GLY A 315 6.83 16.93 -7.82
CA GLY A 315 7.92 16.00 -7.50
C GLY A 315 8.09 15.74 -6.01
N CYS A 316 7.03 15.93 -5.22
CA CYS A 316 7.02 15.66 -3.79
C CYS A 316 6.26 14.36 -3.48
N ASN A 317 6.71 13.64 -2.44
CA ASN A 317 6.16 12.34 -2.04
C ASN A 317 4.97 12.42 -1.06
N ALA A 318 4.61 13.62 -0.59
CA ALA A 318 3.48 13.79 0.31
C ALA A 318 2.30 14.39 -0.46
N GLU A 319 1.23 13.60 -0.54
CA GLU A 319 0.01 13.93 -1.24
C GLU A 319 -1.14 13.81 -0.24
N PHE A 320 -1.95 14.86 -0.16
CA PHE A 320 -3.16 14.85 0.63
C PHE A 320 -4.32 15.11 -0.29
N ILE A 321 -5.30 14.23 -0.22
CA ILE A 321 -6.43 14.21 -1.14
C ILE A 321 -7.71 14.09 -0.33
N ASP A 322 -8.71 14.84 -0.76
CA ASP A 322 -10.09 14.63 -0.33
C ASP A 322 -11.03 14.70 -1.53
N LEU A 323 -12.17 14.06 -1.43
CA LEU A 323 -13.22 14.06 -2.45
C LEU A 323 -14.39 14.90 -1.95
N SER A 324 -14.89 15.79 -2.80
CA SER A 324 -16.03 16.63 -2.47
C SER A 324 -17.25 15.77 -2.10
N PRO A 325 -18.17 16.27 -1.26
CA PRO A 325 -19.37 15.51 -0.86
C PRO A 325 -20.22 15.00 -2.03
N ASP A 326 -20.19 15.68 -3.18
CA ASP A 326 -20.89 15.27 -4.40
C ASP A 326 -20.11 14.26 -5.28
N GLY A 327 -18.89 13.91 -4.89
CA GLY A 327 -18.02 12.98 -5.61
C GLY A 327 -17.43 13.53 -6.92
N ARG A 328 -17.61 14.82 -7.23
CA ARG A 328 -17.23 15.39 -8.54
C ARG A 328 -15.87 16.05 -8.56
N THR A 329 -15.34 16.46 -7.41
CA THR A 329 -14.11 17.25 -7.32
C THR A 329 -13.14 16.67 -6.30
N LEU A 330 -11.89 16.45 -6.70
CA LEU A 330 -10.79 16.14 -5.79
C LEU A 330 -10.11 17.44 -5.37
N ALA A 331 -9.88 17.62 -4.07
CA ALA A 331 -8.96 18.62 -3.56
C ALA A 331 -7.61 17.94 -3.30
N VAL A 332 -6.55 18.43 -3.92
CA VAL A 332 -5.19 17.88 -3.81
C VAL A 332 -4.25 18.93 -3.27
N GLY A 333 -3.55 18.61 -2.19
CA GLY A 333 -2.46 19.42 -1.65
C GLY A 333 -1.11 18.80 -1.95
N THR A 334 -0.24 19.55 -2.62
CA THR A 334 1.15 19.18 -2.90
C THR A 334 2.11 20.17 -2.26
N MET A 335 3.27 19.68 -1.85
CA MET A 335 4.41 20.55 -1.50
C MET A 335 5.26 20.81 -2.74
N PHE A 336 5.93 21.96 -2.78
CA PHE A 336 6.95 22.20 -3.80
C PHE A 336 8.15 21.27 -3.63
N ARG A 337 8.89 21.06 -4.72
CA ARG A 337 10.05 20.15 -4.76
C ARG A 337 11.12 20.47 -3.71
N ASP A 338 11.25 21.73 -3.34
CA ASP A 338 12.20 22.23 -2.35
C ASP A 338 11.60 22.37 -0.93
N ALA A 339 10.34 21.96 -0.76
CA ALA A 339 9.53 22.07 0.44
C ALA A 339 9.28 23.51 0.94
N TYR A 340 9.56 24.55 0.13
CA TYR A 340 9.35 25.95 0.51
C TYR A 340 8.04 26.51 -0.04
N GLY A 341 6.96 25.76 0.17
CA GLY A 341 5.63 26.16 -0.23
C GLY A 341 4.72 24.99 -0.55
N ALA A 342 3.46 25.30 -0.77
CA ALA A 342 2.44 24.32 -1.10
C ALA A 342 1.49 24.84 -2.18
N ARG A 343 0.92 23.92 -2.95
CA ARG A 343 -0.15 24.19 -3.91
C ARG A 343 -1.37 23.38 -3.56
N ILE A 344 -2.52 24.02 -3.57
CA ILE A 344 -3.83 23.39 -3.43
C ILE A 344 -4.52 23.48 -4.78
N SER A 345 -4.89 22.33 -5.34
CA SER A 345 -5.58 22.24 -6.62
C SER A 345 -6.92 21.54 -6.47
N LEU A 346 -7.89 21.96 -7.26
CA LEU A 346 -9.13 21.24 -7.49
C LEU A 346 -9.05 20.51 -8.81
N ILE A 347 -9.49 19.26 -8.82
CA ILE A 347 -9.49 18.40 -10.01
C ILE A 347 -10.88 17.86 -10.21
N ASP A 348 -11.51 18.19 -11.34
CA ASP A 348 -12.78 17.58 -11.72
C ASP A 348 -12.56 16.09 -12.02
N VAL A 349 -13.30 15.21 -11.37
CA VAL A 349 -13.11 13.75 -11.45
C VAL A 349 -13.45 13.24 -12.85
N ALA A 350 -14.46 13.80 -13.50
CA ALA A 350 -14.96 13.31 -14.78
C ALA A 350 -14.03 13.69 -15.95
N SER A 351 -13.54 14.92 -15.96
CA SER A 351 -12.70 15.49 -17.02
C SER A 351 -11.21 15.48 -16.68
N GLY A 352 -10.84 15.27 -15.41
CA GLY A 352 -9.47 15.45 -14.96
C GLY A 352 -8.97 16.91 -15.00
N ALA A 353 -9.86 17.87 -15.29
CA ALA A 353 -9.49 19.27 -15.41
C ALA A 353 -8.98 19.82 -14.07
N ARG A 354 -7.74 20.33 -14.06
CA ARG A 354 -7.08 20.88 -12.88
C ARG A 354 -7.19 22.41 -12.85
N ARG A 355 -7.57 22.95 -11.69
CA ARG A 355 -7.53 24.38 -11.36
C ARG A 355 -6.73 24.58 -10.08
N GLU A 356 -5.78 25.52 -10.10
CA GLU A 356 -5.11 25.96 -8.85
C GLU A 356 -6.14 26.73 -8.01
N LEU A 357 -6.38 26.28 -6.78
CA LEU A 357 -7.25 26.95 -5.82
C LEU A 357 -6.46 28.00 -5.05
N HIS A 358 -5.30 27.61 -4.53
CA HIS A 358 -4.42 28.52 -3.80
C HIS A 358 -2.96 28.05 -3.83
N ARG A 359 -2.07 29.00 -3.63
CA ARG A 359 -0.62 28.79 -3.57
C ARG A 359 -0.05 29.46 -2.34
N PHE A 360 0.61 28.68 -1.49
CA PHE A 360 1.27 29.16 -0.28
C PHE A 360 2.77 29.29 -0.51
N GLU A 361 3.29 30.51 -0.43
CA GLU A 361 4.71 30.84 -0.54
C GLU A 361 5.18 31.53 0.76
N PRO A 362 5.82 30.82 1.70
CA PRO A 362 6.31 31.41 2.94
C PRO A 362 7.42 32.43 2.66
N ARG A 363 7.33 33.61 3.28
CA ARG A 363 8.28 34.71 3.05
C ARG A 363 9.68 34.45 3.60
N ASP A 364 9.76 33.67 4.67
CA ASP A 364 10.97 33.39 5.45
C ASP A 364 11.71 32.13 4.97
N ARG A 365 11.22 31.47 3.92
CA ARG A 365 11.69 30.15 3.49
C ARG A 365 11.61 29.11 4.61
N SER A 366 10.61 29.16 5.48
CA SER A 366 10.29 28.01 6.32
C SER A 366 9.84 26.84 5.45
N GLN A 367 10.14 25.61 5.85
CA GLN A 367 9.53 24.45 5.20
C GLN A 367 8.02 24.47 5.44
N THR A 368 7.25 24.19 4.39
CA THR A 368 5.79 24.13 4.43
C THR A 368 5.35 22.70 4.21
N PHE A 369 4.84 22.07 5.27
CA PHE A 369 4.26 20.74 5.20
C PHE A 369 2.74 20.84 5.10
N VAL A 370 2.18 20.33 4.01
CA VAL A 370 0.75 20.02 3.97
C VAL A 370 0.56 18.80 4.86
N HIS A 371 -0.34 18.88 5.84
CA HIS A 371 -0.72 17.74 6.70
C HIS A 371 -2.12 17.22 6.39
N ARG A 372 -2.98 18.08 5.85
CA ARG A 372 -4.36 17.71 5.49
C ARG A 372 -4.94 18.68 4.47
N VAL A 373 -5.78 18.12 3.61
CA VAL A 373 -6.73 18.84 2.75
C VAL A 373 -8.08 18.17 2.97
N ALA A 374 -9.13 18.95 3.19
CA ALA A 374 -10.47 18.41 3.37
C ALA A 374 -11.54 19.40 2.89
N PHE A 375 -12.61 18.91 2.26
CA PHE A 375 -13.79 19.73 2.00
C PHE A 375 -14.56 20.01 3.29
N ASP A 376 -15.31 21.10 3.31
CA ASP A 376 -16.40 21.26 4.27
C ASP A 376 -17.63 20.42 3.89
N GLY A 377 -18.63 20.38 4.77
CA GLY A 377 -19.77 19.48 4.62
C GLY A 377 -20.66 19.75 3.41
N ASP A 378 -20.65 20.97 2.87
CA ASP A 378 -21.39 21.35 1.65
C ASP A 378 -20.48 21.43 0.41
N GLY A 379 -19.17 21.24 0.56
CA GLY A 379 -18.19 21.33 -0.51
C GLY A 379 -17.96 22.75 -1.02
N ALA A 380 -18.38 23.80 -0.31
CA ALA A 380 -18.14 25.19 -0.69
C ALA A 380 -16.71 25.66 -0.38
N ARG A 381 -16.01 24.96 0.52
CA ARG A 381 -14.68 25.34 1.01
C ARG A 381 -13.74 24.15 1.13
N VAL A 382 -12.46 24.44 1.14
CA VAL A 382 -11.40 23.48 1.44
C VAL A 382 -10.63 23.95 2.66
N PHE A 383 -10.57 23.11 3.69
CA PHE A 383 -9.68 23.28 4.84
C PHE A 383 -8.30 22.69 4.54
N VAL A 384 -7.25 23.43 4.90
CA VAL A 384 -5.87 23.03 4.66
C VAL A 384 -5.08 23.21 5.93
N GLN A 385 -4.50 22.12 6.43
CA GLN A 385 -3.55 22.17 7.52
C GLN A 385 -2.13 22.27 6.95
N LEU A 386 -1.47 23.40 7.23
CA LEU A 386 -0.08 23.67 6.85
C LEU A 386 0.76 23.86 8.10
N ASN A 387 1.73 22.98 8.35
CA ASN A 387 2.47 22.96 9.61
C ASN A 387 1.49 22.99 10.81
N THR A 388 1.55 24.03 11.64
CA THR A 388 0.69 24.28 12.79
C THR A 388 -0.52 25.17 12.48
N ALA A 389 -0.65 25.67 11.24
CA ALA A 389 -1.70 26.57 10.82
C ALA A 389 -2.85 25.84 10.13
N LEU A 390 -4.09 26.26 10.42
CA LEU A 390 -5.30 25.80 9.75
C LEU A 390 -5.89 26.93 8.91
N TRP A 391 -5.99 26.67 7.61
CA TRP A 391 -6.54 27.59 6.62
C TRP A 391 -7.88 27.10 6.10
N GLN A 392 -8.72 28.05 5.69
CA GLN A 392 -9.97 27.81 4.97
C GLN A 392 -9.93 28.54 3.63
N LEU A 393 -10.20 27.80 2.55
CA LEU A 393 -10.11 28.28 1.17
C LEU A 393 -11.49 28.22 0.49
N PRO A 394 -12.10 29.37 0.12
CA PRO A 394 -13.37 29.39 -0.61
C PRO A 394 -13.22 28.89 -2.06
N ILE A 395 -14.02 27.91 -2.49
CA ILE A 395 -13.92 27.34 -3.84
C ILE A 395 -14.43 28.29 -4.93
N ALA A 396 -15.46 29.07 -4.60
CA ALA A 396 -16.05 30.08 -5.47
C ALA A 396 -15.13 31.31 -5.70
N GLY A 397 -13.94 31.32 -5.10
CA GLY A 397 -13.05 32.47 -5.05
C GLY A 397 -13.28 33.31 -3.80
N GLY A 398 -12.25 34.06 -3.41
CA GLY A 398 -12.17 34.79 -2.15
C GLY A 398 -10.77 34.70 -1.55
N GLU A 399 -10.51 35.51 -0.54
CA GLU A 399 -9.25 35.44 0.18
C GLU A 399 -9.22 34.22 1.10
N PRO A 400 -8.10 33.49 1.19
CA PRO A 400 -7.87 32.49 2.23
C PRO A 400 -8.05 33.08 3.63
N GLU A 401 -8.67 32.32 4.52
CA GLU A 401 -8.85 32.70 5.92
C GLU A 401 -7.97 31.80 6.81
N LEU A 402 -7.12 32.41 7.64
CA LEU A 402 -6.37 31.71 8.67
C LEU A 402 -7.24 31.57 9.91
N LEU A 403 -7.60 30.34 10.26
CA LEU A 403 -8.50 30.04 11.37
C LEU A 403 -7.73 29.81 12.68
N VAL A 404 -6.57 29.16 12.59
CA VAL A 404 -5.72 28.85 13.74
C VAL A 404 -4.26 28.98 13.30
N ASP A 405 -3.45 29.62 14.13
CA ASP A 405 -1.99 29.69 14.02
C ASP A 405 -1.43 29.41 15.41
N SER A 406 -0.57 28.38 15.53
CA SER A 406 -0.08 27.89 16.83
C SER A 406 1.43 27.83 16.91
#